data_AF-A0A932MRJ4-F1
#
_entry.id   AF-A0A932MRJ4-F1
#
_cell.length_a   1.000
_cell.length_b   1.000
_cell.length_c   1.000
_cell.angle_alpha   90.00
_cell.angle_beta   90.00
_cell.angle_gamma   90.00
#
_symmetry.space_group_name_H-M   'P 1'
#
loop_
_entity.id
_entity.type
_entity.pdbx_description
1 polymer ?
#
loop_
_entity_poly.entity_id
_entity_poly.type
_entity_poly.pdbx_seq_one_letter_code
_entity_poly.pdbx_strand_id
1 'polypeptide(L)'
;MKTFKHLQIAFKVASDKSLSPIEFTFEHTEHSYLRACQRGFNQQKIVAALQYGENVYKQGLIYFILGENNIPDSLSKQKKHLKNTVVIVSGTSNQVITCYRSANPFKNIRIKSEKLCKNYTHAA
;
A
#
# COMPACT_ATOMS: atom_id res chain seq x y z
N MET A 1 17.06 9.82 -21.09
CA MET A 1 16.42 9.43 -19.81
C MET A 1 15.13 10.22 -19.65
N LYS A 2 13.97 9.58 -19.59
CA LYS A 2 12.69 10.26 -19.33
C LYS A 2 12.58 10.52 -17.82
N THR A 3 12.51 11.78 -17.43
CA THR A 3 12.28 12.22 -16.05
C THR A 3 10.83 11.92 -15.67
N PHE A 4 10.60 10.86 -14.88
CA PHE A 4 9.27 10.56 -14.33
C PHE A 4 8.95 11.54 -13.22
N LYS A 5 8.21 12.61 -13.57
CA LYS A 5 7.98 13.76 -12.69
C LYS A 5 6.87 13.59 -11.64
N HIS A 6 6.18 12.45 -11.55
CA HIS A 6 5.05 12.28 -10.62
C HIS A 6 5.01 10.88 -9.99
N LEU A 7 5.96 10.59 -9.09
CA LEU A 7 5.98 9.36 -8.31
C LEU A 7 5.49 9.57 -6.87
N GLN A 8 5.14 10.78 -6.46
CA GLN A 8 4.81 11.06 -5.05
C GLN A 8 3.32 10.90 -4.76
N ILE A 9 3.02 10.25 -3.64
CA ILE A 9 1.70 10.11 -3.04
C ILE A 9 1.76 10.82 -1.69
N ALA A 10 1.10 11.97 -1.59
CA ALA A 10 1.00 12.71 -0.34
C ALA A 10 -0.46 12.76 0.13
N PHE A 11 -0.67 12.64 1.45
CA PHE A 11 -1.97 12.88 2.07
C PHE A 11 -1.81 13.38 3.51
N LYS A 12 -2.84 14.10 3.99
CA LYS A 12 -2.88 14.68 5.32
C LYS A 12 -3.94 13.98 6.15
N VAL A 13 -3.59 13.62 7.38
CA VAL A 13 -4.49 13.01 8.35
C VAL A 13 -4.67 13.97 9.51
N ALA A 14 -5.92 14.34 9.80
CA ALA A 14 -6.26 15.05 11.03
C ALA A 14 -6.10 14.09 12.20
N SER A 15 -5.38 14.49 13.24
CA SER A 15 -5.23 13.70 14.46
C SER A 15 -5.97 14.39 15.59
N ASP A 16 -6.83 13.66 16.32
CA ASP A 16 -7.63 14.22 17.42
C ASP A 16 -6.79 14.79 18.57
N LYS A 17 -5.49 14.44 18.62
CA LYS A 17 -4.55 14.84 19.67
C LYS A 17 -3.56 15.93 19.27
N SER A 18 -3.47 16.31 17.99
CA SER A 18 -2.51 17.32 17.52
C SER A 18 -3.22 18.46 16.80
N LEU A 19 -2.88 19.70 17.17
CA LEU A 19 -3.42 20.92 16.55
C LEU A 19 -3.07 21.06 15.06
N SER A 20 -2.06 20.32 14.57
CA SER A 20 -1.65 20.29 13.16
C SER A 20 -1.92 18.93 12.51
N PRO A 21 -2.41 18.90 11.26
CA PRO A 21 -2.54 17.66 10.49
C PRO A 21 -1.17 17.05 10.20
N ILE A 22 -1.08 15.72 10.30
CA ILE A 22 0.13 14.95 10.00
C ILE A 22 0.16 14.68 8.49
N GLU A 23 1.25 15.06 7.83
CA GLU A 23 1.46 14.82 6.40
C GLU A 23 2.26 13.53 6.19
N PHE A 24 1.74 12.64 5.36
CA PHE A 24 2.38 11.40 4.96
C PHE A 24 2.75 11.47 3.49
N THR A 25 4.00 11.16 3.17
CA THR A 25 4.53 11.14 1.81
C THR A 25 5.12 9.78 1.48
N PHE A 26 4.66 9.18 0.39
CA PHE A 26 5.15 7.93 -0.17
C PHE A 26 5.60 8.12 -1.61
N GLU A 27 6.49 7.25 -2.08
CA GLU A 27 6.98 7.28 -3.45
C GLU A 27 6.68 5.98 -4.18
N HIS A 28 6.14 6.08 -5.37
CA HIS A 28 6.07 4.95 -6.28
C HIS A 28 7.46 4.54 -6.72
N THR A 29 7.74 3.24 -6.61
CA THR A 29 8.74 2.62 -7.47
C THR A 29 8.25 2.61 -8.92
N GLU A 30 9.16 2.51 -9.89
CA GLU A 30 8.80 2.36 -11.31
C GLU A 30 7.86 1.16 -11.52
N HIS A 31 8.17 0.03 -10.86
CA HIS A 31 7.32 -1.15 -10.89
C HIS A 31 5.90 -0.85 -10.39
N SER A 32 5.79 -0.20 -9.23
CA SER A 32 4.50 0.14 -8.67
C SER A 32 3.69 1.05 -9.57
N TYR A 33 4.31 2.07 -10.16
CA TYR A 33 3.64 3.03 -11.02
C TYR A 33 3.04 2.32 -12.25
N LEU A 34 3.86 1.52 -12.95
CA LEU A 34 3.41 0.76 -14.11
C LEU A 34 2.26 -0.20 -13.77
N ARG A 35 2.37 -0.90 -12.64
CA ARG A 35 1.33 -1.82 -12.16
C ARG A 35 0.05 -1.12 -11.75
N ALA A 36 0.14 0.08 -11.18
CA ALA A 36 -1.01 0.89 -10.83
C ALA A 36 -1.77 1.30 -12.09
N CYS A 37 -1.07 1.84 -13.10
CA CYS A 37 -1.66 2.23 -14.38
C CYS A 37 -2.34 1.04 -15.08
N GLN A 38 -1.64 -0.10 -15.20
CA GLN A 38 -2.17 -1.31 -15.84
C GLN A 38 -3.46 -1.84 -15.17
N ARG A 39 -3.62 -1.62 -13.87
CA ARG A 39 -4.76 -2.12 -13.09
C ARG A 39 -5.82 -1.06 -12.81
N GLY A 40 -5.70 0.12 -13.43
CA GLY A 40 -6.62 1.23 -13.22
C GLY A 40 -6.65 1.75 -11.77
N PHE A 41 -5.52 1.66 -11.06
CA PHE A 41 -5.35 2.29 -9.76
C PHE A 41 -4.99 3.76 -9.95
N ASN A 42 -5.80 4.64 -9.38
CA ASN A 42 -5.51 6.06 -9.26
C ASN A 42 -4.96 6.36 -7.85
N GLN A 43 -4.42 7.56 -7.67
CA GLN A 43 -3.86 7.99 -6.39
C GLN A 43 -4.88 7.88 -5.24
N GLN A 44 -6.15 8.21 -5.48
CA GLN A 44 -7.22 8.11 -4.47
C GLN A 44 -7.39 6.70 -3.90
N LYS A 45 -7.36 5.67 -4.76
CA LYS A 45 -7.44 4.26 -4.31
C LYS A 45 -6.27 3.87 -3.42
N ILE A 46 -5.07 4.34 -3.76
CA ILE A 46 -3.85 4.05 -3.00
C ILE A 46 -3.89 4.76 -1.65
N VAL A 47 -4.21 6.06 -1.65
CA VAL A 47 -4.37 6.86 -0.43
C VAL A 47 -5.43 6.25 0.49
N ALA A 48 -6.58 5.83 -0.04
CA ALA A 48 -7.63 5.21 0.77
C ALA A 48 -7.13 3.93 1.47
N ALA A 49 -6.32 3.11 0.80
CA ALA A 49 -5.74 1.93 1.42
C ALA A 49 -4.67 2.27 2.45
N LEU A 50 -3.81 3.26 2.18
CA LEU A 50 -2.79 3.72 3.13
C LEU A 50 -3.41 4.35 4.39
N GLN A 51 -4.55 5.02 4.25
CA GLN A 51 -5.21 5.76 5.33
C GLN A 51 -6.14 4.89 6.17
N TYR A 52 -6.94 4.03 5.54
CA TYR A 52 -8.00 3.27 6.21
C TYR A 52 -7.77 1.76 6.22
N GLY A 53 -6.75 1.27 5.53
CA GLY A 53 -6.46 -0.16 5.45
C GLY A 53 -5.90 -0.73 6.76
N GLU A 54 -6.12 -2.03 6.95
CA GLU A 54 -5.45 -2.79 8.00
C GLU A 54 -4.01 -3.10 7.58
N ASN A 55 -3.09 -3.04 8.55
CA ASN A 55 -1.67 -3.21 8.29
C ASN A 55 -1.20 -4.60 8.69
N VAL A 56 -0.49 -5.28 7.79
CA VAL A 56 0.24 -6.52 8.08
C VAL A 56 1.71 -6.31 7.79
N TYR A 57 2.57 -6.61 8.76
CA TYR A 57 4.02 -6.51 8.61
C TYR A 57 4.61 -7.88 8.29
N LYS A 58 5.32 -8.03 7.17
CA LYS A 58 5.94 -9.30 6.78
C LYS A 58 7.17 -9.09 5.90
N GLN A 59 8.28 -9.75 6.23
CA GLN A 59 9.52 -9.76 5.43
C GLN A 59 10.07 -8.34 5.11
N GLY A 60 9.96 -7.40 6.05
CA GLY A 60 10.38 -6.00 5.84
C GLY A 60 9.44 -5.18 4.94
N LEU A 61 8.25 -5.71 4.64
CA LEU A 61 7.20 -5.03 3.89
C LEU A 61 5.98 -4.77 4.79
N ILE A 62 5.24 -3.73 4.46
CA ILE A 62 3.98 -3.35 5.08
C ILE A 62 2.88 -3.52 4.04
N TYR A 63 1.88 -4.33 4.36
CA TYR A 63 0.72 -4.59 3.52
C TYR A 63 -0.46 -3.83 4.09
N PHE A 64 -0.92 -2.81 3.37
CA PHE A 64 -2.13 -2.07 3.67
C PHE A 64 -3.30 -2.70 2.93
N ILE A 65 -4.24 -3.26 3.67
CA ILE A 65 -5.38 -4.03 3.15
C ILE A 65 -6.66 -3.24 3.39
N LEU A 66 -7.25 -2.71 2.32
CA LEU A 66 -8.53 -2.02 2.40
C LEU A 66 -9.70 -3.02 2.28
N GLY A 67 -10.12 -3.54 3.42
CA GLY A 67 -11.32 -4.37 3.56
C GLY A 67 -12.60 -3.57 3.32
N GLU A 68 -13.69 -4.27 3.03
CA GLU A 68 -14.98 -3.63 2.79
C GLU A 68 -15.54 -2.88 4.02
N ASN A 69 -15.22 -3.37 5.22
CA ASN A 69 -15.66 -2.81 6.50
C ASN A 69 -14.82 -1.62 6.96
N ASN A 70 -13.60 -1.46 6.43
CA ASN A 70 -12.71 -0.37 6.80
C ASN A 70 -12.90 0.86 5.91
N ILE A 71 -13.79 0.79 4.90
CA ILE A 71 -14.09 1.93 4.03
C ILE A 71 -15.07 2.85 4.77
N PRO A 72 -14.72 4.12 5.03
CA PRO A 72 -15.59 5.05 5.73
C PRO A 72 -16.84 5.38 4.90
N ASP A 73 -17.93 5.73 5.57
CA ASP A 73 -19.22 6.06 4.92
C ASP A 73 -19.12 7.23 3.95
N SER A 74 -18.20 8.16 4.20
CA SER A 74 -17.86 9.27 3.30
C SER A 74 -17.42 8.79 1.91
N LEU A 75 -16.87 7.57 1.79
CA LEU A 75 -16.42 6.93 0.55
C LEU A 75 -17.36 5.81 0.08
N SER A 76 -18.54 5.67 0.68
CA SER A 76 -19.53 4.63 0.35
C SER A 76 -19.85 4.50 -1.14
N LYS A 77 -20.00 5.63 -1.86
CA LYS A 77 -20.25 5.66 -3.32
C LYS A 77 -19.12 4.98 -4.13
N GLN A 78 -17.90 5.01 -3.61
CA GLN A 78 -16.72 4.44 -4.26
C GLN A 78 -16.36 3.05 -3.72
N LYS A 79 -17.11 2.54 -2.73
CA LYS A 79 -16.83 1.29 -2.00
C LYS A 79 -16.52 0.11 -2.92
N LYS A 80 -17.30 -0.08 -3.99
CA LYS A 80 -17.09 -1.12 -5.00
C LYS A 80 -15.71 -1.04 -5.66
N HIS A 81 -15.21 0.18 -5.90
CA HIS A 81 -13.92 0.45 -6.53
C HIS A 81 -12.77 0.56 -5.53
N LEU A 82 -13.02 0.64 -4.24
CA LEU A 82 -11.99 0.73 -3.21
C LEU A 82 -11.72 -0.62 -2.55
N LYS A 83 -12.76 -1.44 -2.35
CA LYS A 83 -12.64 -2.69 -1.60
C LYS A 83 -11.61 -3.65 -2.16
N ASN A 84 -11.05 -4.46 -1.27
CA ASN A 84 -10.10 -5.51 -1.58
C ASN A 84 -8.81 -4.97 -2.21
N THR A 85 -8.50 -3.69 -2.00
CA THR A 85 -7.26 -3.07 -2.45
C THR A 85 -6.14 -3.43 -1.48
N VAL A 86 -5.01 -3.85 -2.03
CA VAL A 86 -3.78 -4.07 -1.27
C VAL A 86 -2.70 -3.17 -1.82
N VAL A 87 -2.07 -2.41 -0.94
CA VAL A 87 -0.89 -1.59 -1.23
C VAL A 87 0.27 -2.13 -0.42
N ILE A 88 1.37 -2.45 -1.10
CA ILE A 88 2.60 -2.94 -0.47
C ILE A 88 3.60 -1.80 -0.42
N VAL A 89 4.09 -1.50 0.77
CA VAL A 89 5.08 -0.48 1.04
C VAL A 89 6.35 -1.10 1.64
N SER A 90 7.49 -0.54 1.30
CA SER A 90 8.77 -0.83 1.97
C SER A 90 8.72 -0.42 3.43
N GLY A 91 9.12 -1.31 4.34
CA GLY A 91 9.18 -1.00 5.78
C GLY A 91 10.29 -0.01 6.16
N THR A 92 11.19 0.35 5.24
CA THR A 92 12.33 1.23 5.51
C THR A 92 12.36 2.51 4.68
N SER A 93 11.75 2.52 3.49
CA SER A 93 11.95 3.61 2.51
C SER A 93 10.68 4.36 2.11
N ASN A 94 9.54 4.15 2.77
CA ASN A 94 8.24 4.76 2.41
C ASN A 94 7.90 4.64 0.91
N GLN A 95 8.41 3.60 0.25
CA GLN A 95 8.22 3.37 -1.16
C GLN A 95 7.09 2.36 -1.39
N VAL A 96 6.13 2.72 -2.22
CA VAL A 96 5.13 1.78 -2.73
C VAL A 96 5.82 0.86 -3.74
N ILE A 97 5.85 -0.42 -3.40
CA ILE A 97 6.47 -1.47 -4.20
C ILE A 97 5.50 -1.97 -5.26
N THR A 98 4.24 -2.20 -4.87
CA THR A 98 3.19 -2.63 -5.79
C THR A 98 1.81 -2.43 -5.18
N CYS A 99 0.79 -2.47 -6.03
CA CYS A 99 -0.61 -2.48 -5.62
C CYS A 99 -1.40 -3.48 -6.45
N TYR A 100 -2.38 -4.11 -5.83
CA TYR A 100 -3.26 -5.08 -6.48
C TYR A 100 -4.63 -5.15 -5.80
N ARG A 101 -5.55 -5.91 -6.39
CA ARG A 101 -6.86 -6.21 -5.81
C ARG A 101 -6.95 -7.70 -5.54
N SER A 102 -7.40 -8.10 -4.36
CA SER A 102 -7.64 -9.50 -4.02
C SER A 102 -8.74 -9.65 -2.98
N ALA A 103 -9.75 -10.47 -3.29
CA ALA A 103 -10.84 -10.78 -2.35
C ALA A 103 -10.35 -11.57 -1.13
N ASN A 104 -9.26 -12.33 -1.28
CA ASN A 104 -8.61 -13.00 -0.17
C ASN A 104 -7.12 -12.57 -0.14
N PRO A 105 -6.82 -11.39 0.43
CA PRO A 105 -5.46 -10.86 0.44
C PRO A 105 -4.53 -11.73 1.29
N PHE A 106 -5.04 -12.30 2.39
CA PHE A 106 -4.26 -13.14 3.30
C PHE A 106 -3.72 -14.41 2.66
N LYS A 107 -4.41 -14.99 1.65
CA LYS A 107 -3.89 -16.13 0.90
C LYS A 107 -2.52 -15.81 0.28
N ASN A 108 -2.40 -14.67 -0.38
CA ASN A 108 -1.16 -14.24 -1.04
C ASN A 108 -0.12 -13.78 -0.03
N ILE A 109 -0.55 -13.11 1.05
CA ILE A 109 0.36 -12.62 2.10
C ILE A 109 0.93 -13.78 2.90
N ARG A 110 0.18 -14.88 3.13
CA ARG A 110 0.64 -16.05 3.90
C ARG A 110 1.77 -16.80 3.20
N ILE A 111 1.73 -16.90 1.87
CA ILE A 111 2.79 -17.56 1.10
C ILE A 111 4.10 -16.79 1.32
N LYS A 112 5.13 -17.49 1.82
CA LYS A 112 6.47 -16.93 1.92
C LYS A 112 7.02 -16.79 0.51
N SER A 113 7.43 -15.60 0.10
CA SER A 113 8.11 -15.46 -1.20
C SER A 113 9.45 -16.19 -1.13
N GLU A 114 9.64 -17.15 -2.04
CA GLU A 114 10.85 -17.98 -2.14
C GLU A 114 12.11 -17.11 -2.32
N LYS A 115 11.98 -16.00 -3.06
CA LYS A 115 13.08 -15.05 -3.35
C LYS A 115 13.47 -14.18 -2.14
N LEU A 116 12.62 -14.10 -1.11
CA LEU A 116 12.87 -13.35 0.12
C LEU A 116 13.20 -14.26 1.31
N CYS A 117 13.42 -15.55 1.06
CA CYS A 117 14.06 -16.42 2.04
C CYS A 117 15.51 -15.97 2.20
N LYS A 118 15.88 -15.42 3.36
CA LYS A 118 17.28 -15.50 3.75
C LYS A 118 17.58 -16.98 3.96
N ASN A 119 18.46 -17.55 3.15
CA ASN A 119 19.11 -18.81 3.49
C ASN A 119 19.97 -18.47 4.72
N TYR A 120 19.55 -18.91 5.90
CA TYR A 120 20.46 -18.93 7.03
C TYR A 120 21.51 -19.99 6.70
N THR A 121 22.64 -19.58 6.12
CA THR A 121 23.86 -20.38 6.20
C THR A 121 24.15 -20.49 7.69
N HIS A 122 24.01 -21.70 8.24
CA HIS A 122 24.61 -22.00 9.53
C HIS A 122 26.10 -21.71 9.38
N ALA A 123 26.57 -20.63 10.00
CA ALA A 123 27.99 -20.42 10.17
C ALA A 123 28.48 -21.59 11.02
N ALA A 124 29.35 -22.41 10.43
CA ALA A 124 30.03 -23.52 11.09
C ALA A 124 31.07 -22.99 12.09
#